data_AF-A0A944AHC1-F1
#
_entry.id   AF-A0A944AHC1-F1
#
_cell.length_a   1.000
_cell.length_b   1.000
_cell.length_c   1.000
_cell.angle_alpha   90.00
_cell.angle_beta   90.00
_cell.angle_gamma   90.00
#
_symmetry.space_group_name_H-M   'P 1'
#
loop_
_entity.id
_entity.type
_entity.pdbx_description
1 polymer ?
#
loop_
_entity_poly.entity_id
_entity_poly.type
_entity_poly.pdbx_seq_one_letter_code
_entity_poly.pdbx_strand_id
1 'polypeptide(L)'
;MKRRVEGKKGFIIIGILILLIVGYYYYLSNRQTQPQEEVTVSKVQDLLLRDLERNYPPSPKEVVKYYFEITKCLYTEKLSNEDVEALAFKLEEIFDEELRAHQVKEEYLLNLKSEIAAFQESKSLILNYSTSSSTDVDYFTEDGYEFARLYGTFYLQVQKNLRSLENVFLLRKDENGHWKIYGWEQVEEQETQENPE
;
A
#
# COMPACT_ATOMS: atom_id res chain seq x y z
N MET A 1 35.85 29.69 -33.89
CA MET A 1 36.49 28.94 -32.78
C MET A 1 35.48 27.90 -32.28
N LYS A 2 35.56 26.64 -32.74
CA LYS A 2 34.64 25.55 -32.36
C LYS A 2 35.49 24.45 -31.70
N ARG A 3 35.34 24.25 -30.39
CA ARG A 3 36.08 23.23 -29.65
C ARG A 3 35.46 21.86 -29.93
N ARG A 4 36.27 20.93 -30.44
CA ARG A 4 35.94 19.54 -30.75
C ARG A 4 36.17 18.74 -29.47
N VAL A 5 35.11 18.16 -28.90
CA VAL A 5 35.24 17.27 -27.71
C VAL A 5 35.30 15.82 -28.19
N GLU A 6 36.27 15.10 -27.63
CA GLU A 6 36.75 13.78 -28.04
C GLU A 6 35.74 12.66 -27.79
N GLY A 7 35.36 11.94 -28.85
CA GLY A 7 34.39 10.84 -28.87
C GLY A 7 34.86 9.51 -28.25
N LYS A 8 35.63 9.53 -27.16
CA LYS A 8 36.06 8.31 -26.44
C LYS A 8 35.40 8.12 -25.07
N LYS A 9 34.99 9.21 -24.40
CA LYS A 9 34.33 9.14 -23.07
C LYS A 9 32.85 8.73 -23.16
N GLY A 10 32.16 9.11 -24.24
CA GLY A 10 30.76 8.72 -24.47
C GLY A 10 30.56 7.22 -24.70
N PHE A 11 31.51 6.55 -25.37
CA PHE A 11 31.45 5.10 -25.60
C PHE A 11 31.67 4.29 -24.31
N ILE A 12 32.51 4.77 -23.39
CA ILE A 12 32.71 4.12 -22.08
C ILE A 12 31.44 4.19 -21.23
N ILE A 13 30.78 5.36 -21.21
CA ILE A 13 29.52 5.55 -20.47
C ILE A 13 28.41 4.65 -21.04
N ILE A 14 28.29 4.55 -22.36
CA ILE A 14 27.31 3.66 -23.02
C ILE A 14 27.60 2.19 -22.68
N GLY A 15 28.87 1.79 -22.65
CA GLY A 15 29.27 0.43 -22.25
C GLY A 15 28.88 0.08 -20.82
N ILE A 16 29.07 1.00 -19.87
CA ILE A 16 28.66 0.83 -18.46
C ILE A 16 27.13 0.74 -18.34
N LEU A 17 26.39 1.57 -19.08
CA LEU A 17 24.93 1.55 -19.12
C LEU A 17 24.38 0.22 -19.63
N ILE A 18 24.98 -0.34 -20.68
CA ILE A 18 24.59 -1.66 -21.21
C ILE A 18 24.92 -2.77 -20.21
N LEU A 19 26.07 -2.71 -19.53
CA LEU A 19 26.44 -3.66 -18.47
C LEU A 19 25.49 -3.59 -17.28
N LEU A 20 25.04 -2.40 -16.88
CA LEU A 20 24.03 -2.23 -15.82
C LEU A 20 22.67 -2.80 -16.24
N ILE A 21 22.24 -2.59 -17.49
CA ILE A 21 20.97 -3.14 -18.00
C ILE A 21 21.04 -4.67 -18.06
N VAL A 22 22.14 -5.25 -18.55
CA VAL A 22 22.31 -6.71 -18.64
C VAL A 22 22.46 -7.33 -17.24
N GLY A 23 23.21 -6.69 -16.34
CA GLY A 23 23.33 -7.12 -14.95
C GLY A 23 21.99 -7.06 -14.21
N TYR A 24 21.21 -6.01 -14.44
CA TYR A 24 19.84 -5.88 -13.93
C TYR A 24 18.92 -6.97 -14.51
N TYR A 25 19.02 -7.26 -15.81
CA TYR A 25 18.27 -8.35 -16.44
C TYR A 25 18.67 -9.73 -15.90
N TYR A 26 19.96 -9.99 -15.65
CA TYR A 26 20.42 -11.25 -15.08
C TYR A 26 19.99 -11.40 -13.61
N TYR A 27 20.02 -10.30 -12.85
CA TYR A 27 19.47 -10.24 -11.50
C TYR A 27 17.95 -10.51 -11.47
N LEU A 28 17.20 -9.97 -12.42
CA LEU A 28 15.77 -10.24 -12.61
C LEU A 28 15.50 -11.68 -13.08
N SER A 29 16.31 -12.21 -13.99
CA SER A 29 16.10 -13.50 -14.64
C SER A 29 16.52 -14.69 -13.79
N ASN A 30 17.28 -14.49 -12.71
CA ASN A 30 17.72 -15.55 -11.80
C ASN A 30 16.84 -15.69 -10.54
N ARG A 31 15.70 -14.99 -10.46
CA ARG A 31 14.66 -15.27 -9.47
C ARG A 31 13.61 -16.18 -10.11
N GLN A 32 13.52 -17.42 -9.64
CA GLN A 32 12.42 -18.33 -9.97
C GLN A 32 11.07 -17.60 -9.80
N THR A 33 10.37 -17.45 -10.92
CA THR A 33 9.03 -16.90 -11.02
C THR A 33 8.05 -17.90 -10.39
N GLN A 34 7.52 -17.55 -9.22
CA GLN A 34 6.19 -18.01 -8.84
C GLN A 34 5.18 -17.26 -9.73
N PRO A 35 4.03 -17.87 -10.08
CA PRO A 35 3.04 -17.22 -10.93
C PRO A 35 2.49 -16.00 -10.19
N GLN A 36 3.01 -14.82 -10.53
CA GLN A 36 2.44 -13.55 -10.12
C GLN A 36 1.31 -13.26 -11.10
N GLU A 37 0.10 -13.07 -10.56
CA GLU A 37 -1.00 -12.52 -11.32
C GLU A 37 -0.52 -11.25 -12.02
N GLU A 38 -0.77 -11.20 -13.32
CA GLU A 38 -0.52 -10.08 -14.21
C GLU A 38 -1.48 -8.94 -13.85
N VAL A 39 -1.32 -8.36 -12.65
CA VAL A 39 -1.95 -7.10 -12.28
C VAL A 39 -1.11 -6.01 -12.93
N THR A 40 -1.39 -5.81 -14.21
CA THR A 40 -0.69 -4.88 -15.09
C THR A 40 -0.96 -3.44 -14.65
N VAL A 41 -0.01 -2.55 -14.97
CA VAL A 41 -0.02 -1.08 -14.90
C VAL A 41 -1.42 -0.40 -14.92
N SER A 42 -2.41 -1.01 -15.58
CA SER A 42 -3.82 -0.63 -15.55
C SER A 42 -4.39 -0.42 -14.13
N LYS A 43 -4.16 -1.32 -13.15
CA LYS A 43 -4.79 -1.15 -11.82
C LYS A 43 -4.20 0.03 -11.05
N VAL A 44 -2.90 0.26 -11.14
CA VAL A 44 -2.24 1.46 -10.58
C VAL A 44 -2.87 2.71 -11.18
N GLN A 45 -2.98 2.75 -12.51
CA GLN A 45 -3.58 3.88 -13.21
C GLN A 45 -5.04 4.10 -12.81
N ASP A 46 -5.84 3.03 -12.71
CA ASP A 46 -7.23 3.11 -12.27
C ASP A 46 -7.36 3.69 -10.85
N LEU A 47 -6.48 3.29 -9.93
CA LEU A 47 -6.44 3.82 -8.56
C LEU A 47 -6.03 5.29 -8.51
N LEU A 48 -5.04 5.68 -9.32
CA LEU A 48 -4.53 7.05 -9.41
C LEU A 48 -5.52 8.01 -10.08
N LEU A 49 -6.25 7.53 -11.10
CA LEU A 49 -7.25 8.31 -11.83
C LEU A 49 -8.56 8.46 -11.05
N ARG A 50 -8.72 7.77 -9.91
CA ARG A 50 -9.91 7.89 -9.09
C ARG A 50 -10.02 9.29 -8.51
N ASP A 51 -11.07 9.98 -8.93
CA ASP A 51 -11.46 11.29 -8.43
C ASP A 51 -12.31 11.11 -7.16
N LEU A 52 -11.67 11.32 -6.00
CA LEU A 52 -12.33 11.24 -4.70
C LEU A 52 -13.18 12.48 -4.38
N GLU A 53 -13.05 13.58 -5.12
CA GLU A 53 -13.93 14.74 -4.94
C GLU A 53 -15.33 14.44 -5.49
N ARG A 54 -15.41 13.71 -6.61
CA ARG A 54 -16.68 13.38 -7.26
C ARG A 54 -17.24 12.03 -6.82
N ASN A 55 -16.38 11.04 -6.61
CA ASN A 55 -16.78 9.65 -6.37
C ASN A 55 -16.14 9.13 -5.08
N TYR A 56 -16.36 9.85 -3.98
CA TYR A 56 -15.90 9.43 -2.67
C TYR A 56 -16.55 8.10 -2.24
N PRO A 57 -15.81 7.16 -1.61
CA PRO A 57 -16.40 5.91 -1.12
C PRO A 57 -17.59 6.17 -0.17
N PRO A 58 -18.78 5.62 -0.45
CA PRO A 58 -20.02 6.06 0.19
C PRO A 58 -20.24 5.49 1.59
N SER A 59 -19.40 4.55 2.05
CA SER A 59 -19.56 3.87 3.34
C SER A 59 -18.20 3.57 3.98
N PRO A 60 -18.14 3.36 5.31
CA PRO A 60 -16.88 3.02 5.99
C PRO A 60 -16.20 1.81 5.38
N LYS A 61 -17.00 0.81 4.99
CA LYS A 61 -16.53 -0.41 4.32
C LYS A 61 -15.84 -0.13 2.99
N GLU A 62 -16.44 0.71 2.14
CA GLU A 62 -15.84 1.06 0.84
C GLU A 62 -14.57 1.90 1.01
N VAL A 63 -14.47 2.71 2.07
CA VAL A 63 -13.23 3.42 2.42
C VAL A 63 -12.12 2.44 2.79
N VAL A 64 -12.39 1.48 3.70
CA VAL A 64 -11.40 0.46 4.12
C VAL A 64 -11.04 -0.45 2.94
N LYS A 65 -11.99 -0.79 2.09
CA LYS A 65 -11.72 -1.55 0.86
C LYS A 65 -10.79 -0.79 -0.08
N TYR A 66 -11.02 0.51 -0.29
CA TYR A 66 -10.13 1.34 -1.11
C TYR A 66 -8.72 1.44 -0.51
N TYR A 67 -8.62 1.58 0.81
CA TYR A 67 -7.35 1.48 1.54
C TYR A 67 -6.63 0.16 1.25
N PHE A 68 -7.34 -0.97 1.29
CA PHE A 68 -6.76 -2.28 0.98
C PHE A 68 -6.35 -2.44 -0.48
N GLU A 69 -7.11 -1.88 -1.42
CA GLU A 69 -6.74 -1.88 -2.85
C GLU A 69 -5.41 -1.15 -3.08
N ILE A 70 -5.26 0.06 -2.53
CA ILE A 70 -4.01 0.83 -2.66
C ILE A 70 -2.87 0.12 -1.93
N THR A 71 -3.08 -0.35 -0.71
CA THR A 71 -2.05 -1.04 0.08
C THR A 71 -1.58 -2.31 -0.63
N LYS A 72 -2.50 -3.14 -1.14
CA LYS A 72 -2.13 -4.33 -1.91
C LYS A 72 -1.30 -3.97 -3.14
N CYS A 73 -1.65 -2.89 -3.85
CA CYS A 73 -0.90 -2.39 -4.99
C CYS A 73 0.52 -1.98 -4.59
N LEU A 74 0.66 -1.15 -3.53
CA LEU A 74 1.94 -0.68 -2.99
C LEU A 74 2.91 -1.83 -2.67
N TYR A 75 2.42 -2.90 -2.07
CA TYR A 75 3.24 -4.00 -1.57
C TYR A 75 3.43 -5.17 -2.55
N THR A 76 2.61 -5.27 -3.59
CA THR A 76 2.66 -6.39 -4.55
C THR A 76 3.35 -6.02 -5.87
N GLU A 77 3.21 -4.78 -6.30
CA GLU A 77 3.68 -4.34 -7.61
C GLU A 77 5.10 -3.74 -7.58
N LYS A 78 5.79 -3.82 -8.72
CA LYS A 78 7.05 -3.08 -8.93
C LYS A 78 6.72 -1.66 -9.38
N LEU A 79 6.47 -0.81 -8.40
CA LEU A 79 6.11 0.59 -8.64
C LEU A 79 7.35 1.47 -8.81
N SER A 80 7.22 2.53 -9.61
CA SER A 80 8.20 3.60 -9.60
C SER A 80 8.07 4.42 -8.30
N ASN A 81 9.11 5.18 -7.94
CA ASN A 81 9.02 6.06 -6.78
C ASN A 81 7.89 7.10 -6.92
N GLU A 82 7.63 7.56 -8.15
CA GLU A 82 6.56 8.50 -8.46
C GLU A 82 5.18 7.87 -8.23
N ASP A 83 4.99 6.61 -8.63
CA ASP A 83 3.74 5.88 -8.40
C ASP A 83 3.50 5.63 -6.90
N VAL A 84 4.55 5.29 -6.15
CA VAL A 84 4.46 5.12 -4.68
C VAL A 84 4.04 6.43 -4.01
N GLU A 85 4.65 7.55 -4.39
CA GLU A 85 4.27 8.87 -3.86
C GLU A 85 2.83 9.23 -4.22
N ALA A 86 2.43 9.02 -5.48
CA ALA A 86 1.09 9.33 -5.93
C ALA A 86 0.01 8.47 -5.23
N LEU A 87 0.27 7.19 -5.02
CA LEU A 87 -0.60 6.30 -4.25
C LEU A 87 -0.63 6.66 -2.76
N ALA A 88 0.50 7.09 -2.20
CA ALA A 88 0.55 7.58 -0.82
C ALA A 88 -0.32 8.83 -0.64
N PHE A 89 -0.34 9.75 -1.61
CA PHE A 89 -1.25 10.89 -1.59
C PHE A 89 -2.72 10.47 -1.71
N LYS A 90 -3.02 9.44 -2.51
CA LYS A 90 -4.38 8.88 -2.57
C LYS A 90 -4.83 8.28 -1.23
N LEU A 91 -3.92 7.68 -0.46
CA LEU A 91 -4.21 7.25 0.91
C LEU A 91 -4.46 8.46 1.84
N GLU A 92 -3.65 9.51 1.76
CA GLU A 92 -3.86 10.74 2.53
C GLU A 92 -5.25 11.35 2.26
N GLU A 93 -5.80 11.25 1.06
CA GLU A 93 -7.14 11.79 0.75
C GLU A 93 -8.27 11.11 1.58
N ILE A 94 -8.10 9.86 2.00
CA ILE A 94 -9.07 9.11 2.82
C ILE A 94 -8.74 9.07 4.32
N PHE A 95 -7.61 9.67 4.73
CA PHE A 95 -7.22 9.77 6.12
C PHE A 95 -7.87 10.97 6.80
N ASP A 96 -8.16 10.80 8.08
CA ASP A 96 -8.67 11.86 8.93
C ASP A 96 -7.63 12.98 9.06
N GLU A 97 -8.10 14.21 9.24
CA GLU A 97 -7.23 15.37 9.39
C GLU A 97 -6.26 15.25 10.56
N GLU A 98 -6.69 14.68 11.69
CA GLU A 98 -5.84 14.49 12.87
C GLU A 98 -4.77 13.44 12.58
N LEU A 99 -5.12 12.35 11.90
CA LEU A 99 -4.15 11.32 11.51
C LEU A 99 -3.06 11.93 10.60
N ARG A 100 -3.46 12.77 9.64
CA ARG A 100 -2.52 13.45 8.74
C ARG A 100 -1.67 14.51 9.45
N ALA A 101 -2.26 15.26 10.38
CA ALA A 101 -1.56 16.33 11.10
C ALA A 101 -0.40 15.80 11.96
N HIS A 102 -0.47 14.53 12.40
CA HIS A 102 0.59 13.87 13.15
C HIS A 102 1.72 13.30 12.27
N GLN A 103 1.63 13.41 10.94
CA GLN A 103 2.60 12.84 10.01
C GLN A 103 3.37 13.94 9.27
N VAL A 104 4.70 13.99 9.43
CA VAL A 104 5.56 14.80 8.56
C VAL A 104 5.65 14.10 7.21
N LYS A 105 5.11 14.73 6.17
CA LYS A 105 4.94 14.14 4.82
C LYS A 105 6.21 13.49 4.26
N GLU A 106 7.36 14.16 4.39
CA GLU A 106 8.65 13.62 3.92
C GLU A 106 9.07 12.36 4.69
N GLU A 107 8.86 12.35 6.01
CA GLU A 107 9.17 11.20 6.87
C GLU A 107 8.21 10.04 6.61
N TYR A 108 6.91 10.31 6.44
CA TYR A 108 5.92 9.31 6.06
C TYR A 108 6.28 8.61 4.76
N LEU A 109 6.60 9.38 3.70
CA LEU A 109 7.01 8.81 2.41
C LEU A 109 8.31 8.01 2.50
N LEU A 110 9.28 8.48 3.30
CA LEU A 110 10.54 7.77 3.51
C LEU A 110 10.30 6.42 4.22
N ASN A 111 9.51 6.43 5.30
CA ASN A 111 9.16 5.24 6.06
C ASN A 111 8.39 4.25 5.20
N LEU A 112 7.37 4.72 4.46
CA LEU A 112 6.57 3.89 3.56
C LEU A 112 7.44 3.20 2.50
N LYS A 113 8.36 3.93 1.85
CA LYS A 113 9.28 3.35 0.87
C LYS A 113 10.21 2.31 1.50
N SER A 114 10.68 2.56 2.72
CA SER A 114 11.51 1.62 3.47
C SER A 114 10.73 0.34 3.83
N GLU A 115 9.48 0.47 4.26
CA GLU A 115 8.60 -0.66 4.59
C GLU A 115 8.29 -1.50 3.35
N ILE A 116 7.95 -0.87 2.23
CA ILE A 116 7.71 -1.57 0.96
C ILE A 116 8.97 -2.34 0.53
N ALA A 117 10.15 -1.72 0.59
CA ALA A 117 11.40 -2.38 0.25
C ALA A 117 11.68 -3.59 1.16
N ALA A 118 11.53 -3.43 2.48
CA ALA A 118 11.71 -4.53 3.44
C ALA A 118 10.72 -5.67 3.21
N PHE A 119 9.45 -5.35 2.93
CA PHE A 119 8.42 -6.35 2.63
C PHE A 119 8.76 -7.15 1.36
N GLN A 120 9.18 -6.47 0.29
CA GLN A 120 9.61 -7.11 -0.96
C GLN A 120 10.86 -7.99 -0.78
N GLU A 121 11.81 -7.59 0.07
CA GLU A 121 12.99 -8.38 0.40
C GLU A 121 12.64 -9.68 1.16
N SER A 122 11.64 -9.63 2.04
CA SER A 122 11.18 -10.77 2.82
C SER A 122 10.52 -11.88 2.00
N LYS A 123 10.31 -11.66 0.68
CA LYS A 123 9.55 -12.54 -0.24
C LYS A 123 8.13 -12.81 0.27
N SER A 124 7.54 -11.84 0.96
CA SER A 124 6.16 -11.89 1.39
C SER A 124 5.25 -11.42 0.25
N LEU A 125 4.01 -11.92 0.21
CA LEU A 125 3.00 -11.54 -0.76
C LEU A 125 1.68 -11.24 -0.05
N ILE A 126 1.01 -10.17 -0.47
CA ILE A 126 -0.40 -9.96 -0.12
C ILE A 126 -1.25 -10.74 -1.11
N LEU A 127 -1.85 -11.85 -0.67
CA LEU A 127 -2.68 -12.70 -1.51
C LEU A 127 -4.04 -12.04 -1.76
N ASN A 128 -4.73 -11.68 -0.69
CA ASN A 128 -6.04 -11.04 -0.76
C ASN A 128 -6.32 -10.23 0.50
N TYR A 129 -7.47 -9.58 0.54
CA TYR A 129 -7.99 -8.91 1.73
C TYR A 129 -9.49 -9.19 1.88
N SER A 130 -10.01 -8.98 3.08
CA SER A 130 -11.44 -8.96 3.37
C SER A 130 -11.78 -7.86 4.37
N THR A 131 -12.97 -7.30 4.26
CA THR A 131 -13.57 -6.45 5.30
C THR A 131 -14.72 -7.21 5.95
N SER A 132 -15.14 -6.82 7.16
CA SER A 132 -16.38 -7.30 7.76
C SER A 132 -17.59 -7.14 6.81
N SER A 133 -18.66 -7.88 7.09
CA SER A 133 -19.92 -7.66 6.38
C SER A 133 -20.46 -6.26 6.69
N SER A 134 -21.36 -5.73 5.86
CA SER A 134 -21.90 -4.37 6.09
C SER A 134 -22.76 -4.28 7.36
N THR A 135 -23.27 -5.41 7.86
CA THR A 135 -24.04 -5.48 9.11
C THR A 135 -23.15 -5.51 10.35
N ASP A 136 -21.84 -5.75 10.18
CA ASP A 136 -20.86 -5.84 11.26
C ASP A 136 -20.05 -4.53 11.40
N VAL A 137 -20.62 -3.42 10.91
CA VAL A 137 -20.06 -2.09 11.10
C VAL A 137 -20.74 -1.46 12.32
N ASP A 138 -19.96 -1.20 13.35
CA ASP A 138 -20.43 -0.59 14.59
C ASP A 138 -20.38 0.93 14.46
N TYR A 139 -21.56 1.57 14.41
CA TYR A 139 -21.69 3.03 14.39
C TYR A 139 -21.94 3.56 15.79
N PHE A 140 -21.22 4.62 16.17
CA PHE A 140 -21.36 5.27 17.47
C PHE A 140 -21.03 6.76 17.39
N THR A 141 -21.33 7.49 18.46
CA THR A 141 -21.01 8.91 18.59
C THR A 141 -20.19 9.13 19.84
N GLU A 142 -19.08 9.83 19.70
CA GLU A 142 -18.16 10.14 20.80
C GLU A 142 -17.62 11.56 20.59
N ASP A 143 -17.60 12.36 21.65
CA ASP A 143 -17.14 13.76 21.63
C ASP A 143 -17.77 14.65 20.54
N GLY A 144 -19.00 14.34 20.14
CA GLY A 144 -19.74 15.08 19.11
C GLY A 144 -19.44 14.65 17.67
N TYR A 145 -18.60 13.63 17.48
CA TYR A 145 -18.27 13.07 16.17
C TYR A 145 -19.00 11.76 15.91
N GLU A 146 -19.37 11.50 14.65
CA GLU A 146 -19.87 10.20 14.21
C GLU A 146 -18.70 9.28 13.86
N PHE A 147 -18.63 8.12 14.50
CA PHE A 147 -17.62 7.09 14.26
C PHE A 147 -18.24 5.81 13.71
N ALA A 148 -17.41 5.07 12.97
CA ALA A 148 -17.68 3.72 12.52
C ALA A 148 -16.47 2.83 12.81
N ARG A 149 -16.72 1.61 13.29
CA ARG A 149 -15.70 0.61 13.55
C ARG A 149 -16.01 -0.66 12.77
N LEU A 150 -14.98 -1.24 12.15
CA LEU A 150 -15.10 -2.51 11.44
C LEU A 150 -13.76 -3.24 11.36
N TYR A 151 -13.82 -4.55 11.19
CA TYR A 151 -12.63 -5.37 11.00
C TYR A 151 -12.23 -5.43 9.52
N GLY A 152 -10.93 -5.54 9.31
CA GLY A 152 -10.35 -5.79 8.01
C GLY A 152 -9.13 -6.68 8.13
N THR A 153 -8.98 -7.61 7.20
CA THR A 153 -7.96 -8.65 7.25
C THR A 153 -7.19 -8.67 5.95
N PHE A 154 -5.85 -8.66 6.04
CA PHE A 154 -4.98 -9.08 4.93
C PHE A 154 -4.64 -10.55 5.05
N TYR A 155 -4.72 -11.28 3.95
CA TYR A 155 -4.22 -12.65 3.83
C TYR A 155 -2.87 -12.61 3.14
N LEU A 156 -1.85 -13.02 3.86
CA LEU A 156 -0.45 -12.92 3.48
C LEU A 156 0.14 -14.30 3.26
N GLN A 157 1.07 -14.41 2.32
CA GLN A 157 2.01 -15.51 2.27
C GLN A 157 3.38 -14.98 2.66
N VAL A 158 3.86 -15.37 3.83
CA VAL A 158 5.22 -15.04 4.29
C VAL A 158 6.07 -16.28 4.08
N GLN A 159 6.97 -16.21 3.09
CA GLN A 159 7.76 -17.35 2.60
C GLN A 159 6.86 -18.49 2.06
N LYS A 160 6.52 -19.47 2.90
CA LYS A 160 5.66 -20.62 2.57
C LYS A 160 4.46 -20.76 3.51
N ASN A 161 4.34 -19.90 4.51
CA ASN A 161 3.27 -19.96 5.50
C ASN A 161 2.21 -18.92 5.17
N LEU A 162 0.95 -19.35 5.18
CA LEU A 162 -0.18 -18.45 5.13
C LEU A 162 -0.36 -17.81 6.51
N ARG A 163 -0.61 -16.50 6.54
CA ARG A 163 -0.92 -15.74 7.74
C ARG A 163 -2.06 -14.77 7.46
N SER A 164 -2.85 -14.49 8.49
CA SER A 164 -3.82 -13.40 8.49
C SER A 164 -3.29 -12.25 9.34
N LEU A 165 -3.47 -11.03 8.85
CA LEU A 165 -3.23 -9.80 9.61
C LEU A 165 -4.57 -9.10 9.75
N GLU A 166 -5.21 -9.27 10.90
CA GLU A 166 -6.49 -8.66 11.21
C GLU A 166 -6.28 -7.30 11.92
N ASN A 167 -7.05 -6.31 11.50
CA ASN A 167 -7.03 -4.96 12.05
C ASN A 167 -8.46 -4.49 12.32
N VAL A 168 -8.63 -3.73 13.40
CA VAL A 168 -9.85 -2.97 13.68
C VAL A 168 -9.63 -1.56 13.17
N PHE A 169 -10.40 -1.15 12.17
CA PHE A 169 -10.38 0.21 11.65
C PHE A 169 -11.37 1.07 12.42
N LEU A 170 -10.93 2.24 12.84
CA LEU A 170 -11.76 3.32 13.36
C LEU A 170 -11.85 4.43 12.32
N LEU A 171 -13.07 4.77 11.93
CA LEU A 171 -13.35 5.84 10.98
C LEU A 171 -14.17 6.92 11.63
N ARG A 172 -13.85 8.17 11.32
CA ARG A 172 -14.60 9.36 11.73
C ARG A 172 -15.24 9.98 10.50
N LYS A 173 -16.47 10.45 10.63
CA LYS A 173 -17.14 11.17 9.55
C LYS A 173 -16.77 12.64 9.61
N ASP A 174 -16.33 13.20 8.49
CA ASP A 174 -16.00 14.62 8.37
C ASP A 174 -17.24 15.50 8.18
N GLU A 175 -17.03 16.82 8.17
CA GLU A 175 -18.09 17.83 7.99
C GLU A 175 -18.81 17.72 6.64
N ASN A 176 -18.17 17.12 5.62
CA ASN A 176 -18.76 16.88 4.31
C ASN A 176 -19.56 15.57 4.26
N GLY A 177 -19.61 14.83 5.38
CA GLY A 177 -20.28 13.54 5.48
C GLY A 177 -19.45 12.36 4.95
N HIS A 178 -18.17 12.57 4.67
CA HIS A 178 -17.26 11.53 4.20
C HIS A 178 -16.64 10.77 5.36
N TRP A 179 -16.61 9.45 5.27
CA TRP A 179 -15.89 8.62 6.22
C TRP A 179 -14.38 8.70 5.97
N LYS A 180 -13.61 8.98 7.02
CA LYS A 180 -12.16 9.10 7.03
C LYS A 180 -11.55 8.11 8.00
N ILE A 181 -10.43 7.50 7.62
CA ILE A 181 -9.71 6.59 8.53
C ILE A 181 -9.06 7.45 9.63
N TYR A 182 -9.56 7.30 10.85
CA TYR A 182 -9.03 7.95 12.04
C TYR A 182 -7.81 7.20 12.57
N GLY A 183 -7.85 5.88 12.51
CA GLY A 183 -6.75 5.00 12.87
C GLY A 183 -7.13 3.53 12.73
N TRP A 184 -6.18 2.65 13.03
CA TRP A 184 -6.41 1.22 13.10
C TRP A 184 -5.50 0.58 14.13
N GLU A 185 -5.95 -0.53 14.68
CA GLU A 185 -5.19 -1.34 15.62
C GLU A 185 -5.12 -2.77 15.10
N GLN A 186 -3.92 -3.37 15.19
CA GLN A 186 -3.75 -4.78 14.86
C GLN A 186 -4.34 -5.64 15.97
N VAL A 187 -5.15 -6.63 15.59
CA VAL A 187 -5.63 -7.64 16.53
C VAL A 187 -4.47 -8.61 16.80
N GLU A 188 -4.04 -8.71 18.06
CA GLU A 188 -3.09 -9.74 18.47
C GLU A 188 -3.76 -11.12 18.36
N GLU A 189 -3.14 -12.05 17.62
CA GLU A 189 -3.55 -13.45 17.63
C GLU A 189 -3.39 -13.97 19.06
N GLN A 190 -4.50 -14.20 19.76
CA GLN A 190 -4.45 -15.00 20.98
C GLN A 190 -4.09 -16.43 20.55
N GLU A 191 -2.87 -16.87 20.83
CA GLU A 191 -2.52 -18.29 20.80
C GLU A 191 -3.47 -19.00 21.78
N THR A 192 -4.51 -19.64 21.25
CA THR A 192 -5.38 -20.53 22.03
C THR A 192 -4.49 -21.65 22.58
N GLN A 193 -4.07 -21.53 23.83
CA GLN A 193 -3.49 -22.65 24.56
C GLN A 193 -4.58 -23.71 24.68
N GLU A 194 -4.50 -24.74 23.84
CA GLU A 194 -5.18 -26.00 24.03
C GLU A 194 -4.77 -26.53 25.42
N ASN A 195 -5.66 -26.38 26.38
CA ASN A 195 -5.53 -26.99 27.69
C ASN A 195 -5.86 -28.48 27.53
N PRO A 196 -4.91 -29.42 27.70
CA PRO A 196 -5.26 -30.83 27.77
C PRO A 196 -5.82 -31.10 29.17
N GLU A 197 -7.13 -31.34 29.25
CA GLU A 197 -7.70 -32.15 30.35
C GLU A 197 -7.61 -33.64 30.00
#